data_AF-A0A813JAI6-F1
#
_entry.id   AF-A0A813JAI6-F1
#
_cell.length_a   1.000
_cell.length_b   1.000
_cell.length_c   1.000
_cell.angle_alpha   90.00
_cell.angle_beta   90.00
_cell.angle_gamma   90.00
#
_symmetry.space_group_name_H-M   'P 1'
#
loop_
_entity.id
_entity.type
_entity.pdbx_description
1 polymer ?
#
loop_
_entity_poly.entity_id
_entity_poly.type
_entity_poly.pdbx_seq_one_letter_code
_entity_poly.pdbx_strand_id
1 'polypeptide(L)'
;MYLITVLQTIADDSREYQAEDLYKLNEAIFNLPEEDTIDVETTEKLFKALNKLKKAVAAGKCDSDPNFYYDYVGLLSTMQNQHFFSAKQTKTILEWLNEAIKAAPGAGASQESAKGGSKSSASTAKDLARLEADNAKMLKEIEQLRELSSAIQTIQAFKMPKGFGGGGGGGGKGGDSHAAATEGGEQTSKSKRRRGRGGGGGGGSGA
;
A
#
# COMPACT_ATOMS: atom_id res chain seq x y z
N MET A 1 15.51 28.94 -2.32
CA MET A 1 14.49 27.96 -1.91
C MET A 1 15.18 26.87 -1.09
N TYR A 2 14.66 26.52 0.09
CA TYR A 2 15.30 25.56 1.02
C TYR A 2 15.64 24.22 0.36
N LEU A 3 14.76 23.73 -0.53
CA LEU A 3 14.98 22.54 -1.34
C LEU A 3 16.31 22.56 -2.11
N ILE A 4 16.67 23.68 -2.74
CA ILE A 4 17.91 23.79 -3.53
C ILE A 4 19.13 23.60 -2.63
N THR A 5 19.12 24.19 -1.44
CA THR A 5 20.20 24.03 -0.46
C THR A 5 20.32 22.57 -0.03
N VAL A 6 19.20 21.90 0.26
CA VAL A 6 19.21 20.47 0.62
C VAL A 6 19.73 19.62 -0.54
N LEU A 7 19.30 19.89 -1.77
CA LEU A 7 19.78 19.16 -2.97
C LEU A 7 21.27 19.35 -3.21
N GLN A 8 21.83 20.53 -2.93
CA GLN A 8 23.27 20.79 -3.01
C GLN A 8 24.04 19.96 -1.97
N THR A 9 23.55 19.87 -0.74
CA THR A 9 24.17 19.05 0.31
C THR A 9 24.13 17.56 -0.04
N ILE A 10 23.05 17.07 -0.66
CA ILE A 10 22.92 15.68 -1.12
C ILE A 10 23.75 15.42 -2.38
N ALA A 11 24.03 16.45 -3.19
CA ALA A 11 24.84 16.30 -4.39
C ALA A 11 26.33 16.05 -4.09
N ASP A 12 26.80 16.34 -2.87
CA ASP A 12 28.17 16.08 -2.44
C ASP A 12 28.41 14.57 -2.24
N ASP A 13 29.19 13.97 -3.13
CA ASP A 13 29.51 12.54 -3.14
C ASP A 13 30.59 12.14 -2.11
N SER A 14 31.16 13.10 -1.38
CA SER A 14 32.27 12.86 -0.46
C SER A 14 31.85 12.30 0.91
N ARG A 15 30.55 12.34 1.24
CA ARG A 15 30.02 11.98 2.56
C ARG A 15 29.13 10.74 2.54
N GLU A 16 28.99 10.11 3.69
CA GLU A 16 27.96 9.11 3.94
C GLU A 16 26.61 9.80 4.14
N TYR A 17 25.54 9.20 3.62
CA TYR A 17 24.19 9.75 3.77
C TYR A 17 23.62 9.38 5.13
N GLN A 18 23.09 10.37 5.83
CA GLN A 18 22.50 10.23 7.17
C GLN A 18 20.98 10.32 7.13
N ALA A 19 20.32 9.83 8.19
CA ALA A 19 18.84 9.89 8.27
C ALA A 19 18.34 11.35 8.21
N GLU A 20 19.15 12.28 8.74
CA GLU A 20 18.88 13.72 8.67
C GLU A 20 18.81 14.24 7.23
N ASP A 21 19.57 13.67 6.28
CA ASP A 21 19.50 14.08 4.87
C ASP A 21 18.17 13.70 4.23
N LEU A 22 17.69 12.49 4.53
CA LEU A 22 16.38 12.00 4.08
C LEU A 22 15.25 12.82 4.68
N TYR A 23 15.35 13.11 5.98
CA TYR A 23 14.40 13.94 6.71
C TYR A 23 14.31 15.35 6.10
N LYS A 24 15.45 16.04 5.94
CA LYS A 24 15.51 17.39 5.37
C LYS A 24 14.97 17.42 3.94
N LEU A 25 15.26 16.40 3.13
CA LEU A 25 14.73 16.32 1.77
C LEU A 25 13.22 16.13 1.77
N ASN A 26 12.70 15.23 2.60
CA ASN A 26 11.27 14.99 2.71
C ASN A 26 10.55 16.27 3.21
N GLU A 27 11.08 16.91 4.25
CA GLU A 27 10.57 18.17 4.78
C GLU A 27 10.59 19.28 3.74
N ALA A 28 11.70 19.44 3.00
CA ALA A 28 11.83 20.45 1.96
C ALA A 28 10.79 20.30 0.85
N ILE A 29 10.38 19.07 0.54
CA ILE A 29 9.34 18.80 -0.46
C ILE A 29 7.93 18.99 0.13
N PHE A 30 7.70 18.57 1.37
CA PHE A 30 6.42 18.75 2.05
C PHE A 30 6.07 20.23 2.32
N ASN A 31 7.09 21.05 2.56
CA ASN A 31 6.92 22.48 2.87
C ASN A 31 7.02 23.37 1.63
N LEU A 32 6.97 22.82 0.41
CA LEU A 32 6.83 23.63 -0.79
C LEU A 32 5.50 24.38 -0.75
N PRO A 33 5.50 25.71 -0.92
CA PRO A 33 4.27 26.47 -1.10
C PRO A 33 3.43 25.87 -2.24
N GLU A 34 2.11 25.84 -2.09
CA GLU A 34 1.22 25.29 -3.13
C GLU A 34 1.35 26.04 -4.47
N GLU A 35 1.77 27.31 -4.42
CA GLU A 35 2.02 28.16 -5.59
C GLU A 35 3.43 27.99 -6.20
N ASP A 36 4.37 27.38 -5.46
CA ASP A 36 5.74 27.15 -5.95
C ASP A 36 5.75 25.93 -6.87
N THR A 37 5.71 26.19 -8.17
CA THR A 37 5.97 25.16 -9.17
C THR A 37 7.46 24.84 -9.20
N ILE A 38 7.83 23.58 -8.95
CA ILE A 38 9.19 23.11 -9.20
C ILE A 38 9.43 23.12 -10.71
N ASP A 39 10.47 23.83 -11.15
CA ASP A 39 10.87 23.82 -12.56
C ASP A 39 11.48 22.48 -12.99
N VAL A 40 11.63 22.31 -14.30
CA VAL A 40 12.18 21.07 -14.88
C VAL A 40 13.61 20.82 -14.37
N GLU A 41 14.41 21.86 -14.24
CA GLU A 41 15.80 21.76 -13.78
C GLU A 41 15.88 21.25 -12.33
N THR A 42 15.07 21.79 -11.42
CA THR A 42 15.02 21.37 -10.02
C THR A 42 14.44 19.98 -9.89
N THR A 43 13.43 19.64 -10.70
CA THR A 43 12.89 18.27 -10.79
C THR A 43 13.97 17.27 -11.20
N GLU A 44 14.82 17.60 -12.18
CA GLU A 44 15.94 16.75 -12.57
C GLU A 44 16.99 16.62 -11.48
N LYS A 45 17.32 17.72 -10.77
CA LYS A 45 18.25 17.69 -9.63
C LYS A 45 17.72 16.79 -8.51
N LEU A 46 16.43 16.89 -8.20
CA LEU A 46 15.76 16.06 -7.21
C LEU A 46 15.77 14.58 -7.63
N PHE A 47 15.45 14.27 -8.89
CA PHE A 47 15.51 12.89 -9.38
C PHE A 47 16.94 12.32 -9.35
N LYS A 48 17.95 13.13 -9.69
CA LYS A 48 19.37 12.75 -9.58
C LYS A 48 19.76 12.48 -8.12
N ALA A 49 19.29 13.30 -7.18
CA ALA A 49 19.51 13.10 -5.74
C ALA A 49 18.91 11.77 -5.26
N LEU A 50 17.67 11.44 -5.64
CA LEU A 50 17.04 10.14 -5.33
C LEU A 50 17.84 8.96 -5.90
N ASN A 51 18.32 9.07 -7.15
CA ASN A 51 19.15 8.02 -7.75
C ASN A 51 20.49 7.84 -7.02
N LYS A 52 21.09 8.93 -6.51
CA LYS A 52 22.31 8.86 -5.69
C LYS A 52 22.04 8.14 -4.37
N LEU A 53 20.97 8.51 -3.66
CA LEU A 53 20.53 7.83 -2.43
C LEU A 53 20.30 6.33 -2.68
N LYS A 54 19.61 5.98 -3.79
CA LYS A 54 19.38 4.59 -4.19
C LYS A 54 20.68 3.80 -4.37
N LYS A 55 21.67 4.39 -5.04
CA LYS A 55 22.99 3.77 -5.21
C LYS A 55 23.75 3.66 -3.89
N ALA A 56 23.65 4.66 -3.02
CA ALA A 56 24.30 4.65 -1.72
C ALA A 56 23.74 3.56 -0.81
N VAL A 57 22.40 3.43 -0.73
CA VAL A 57 21.71 2.34 -0.02
C VAL A 57 22.17 0.98 -0.54
N ALA A 58 22.16 0.79 -1.87
CA ALA A 58 22.59 -0.47 -2.48
C ALA A 58 24.08 -0.79 -2.24
N ALA A 59 24.91 0.23 -2.05
CA ALA A 59 26.34 0.10 -1.75
C ALA A 59 26.64 0.01 -0.25
N GLY A 60 25.63 0.16 0.63
CA GLY A 60 25.84 0.26 2.08
C GLY A 60 26.60 1.53 2.51
N LYS A 61 26.61 2.59 1.69
CA LYS A 61 27.22 3.89 1.99
C LYS A 61 26.22 4.85 2.64
N CYS A 62 25.51 4.34 3.62
CA CYS A 62 24.50 5.07 4.39
C CYS A 62 24.68 4.77 5.86
N ASP A 63 24.06 5.59 6.69
CA ASP A 63 24.01 5.40 8.13
C ASP A 63 23.62 3.96 8.51
N SER A 64 24.27 3.45 9.55
CA SER A 64 23.99 2.15 10.16
C SER A 64 22.73 2.16 11.02
N ASP A 65 22.13 3.33 11.27
CA ASP A 65 20.85 3.45 11.97
C ASP A 65 19.76 2.61 11.25
N PRO A 66 19.12 1.64 11.94
CA PRO A 66 17.99 0.90 11.39
C PRO A 66 16.86 1.79 10.85
N ASN A 67 16.69 2.99 11.41
CA ASN A 67 15.67 3.94 10.96
C ASN A 67 15.97 4.55 9.59
N PHE A 68 17.25 4.67 9.20
CA PHE A 68 17.65 5.23 7.91
C PHE A 68 16.92 4.55 6.75
N TYR A 69 16.85 3.21 6.80
CA TYR A 69 16.22 2.43 5.77
C TYR A 69 14.70 2.69 5.69
N TYR A 70 14.02 2.80 6.83
CA TYR A 70 12.60 3.11 6.86
C TYR A 70 12.31 4.54 6.39
N ASP A 71 13.17 5.49 6.73
CA ASP A 71 13.10 6.87 6.24
C ASP A 71 13.32 6.93 4.72
N TYR A 72 14.22 6.11 4.18
CA TYR A 72 14.44 5.99 2.74
C TYR A 72 13.19 5.45 2.02
N VAL A 73 12.56 4.40 2.55
CA VAL A 73 11.28 3.88 2.03
C VAL A 73 10.18 4.93 2.13
N GLY A 74 10.12 5.66 3.24
CA GLY A 74 9.19 6.78 3.45
C GLY A 74 9.37 7.87 2.39
N LEU A 75 10.62 8.30 2.16
CA LEU A 75 10.97 9.28 1.14
C LEU A 75 10.53 8.82 -0.26
N LEU A 76 10.83 7.59 -0.68
CA LEU A 76 10.39 7.11 -2.00
C LEU A 76 8.85 7.09 -2.13
N SER A 77 8.16 6.75 -1.04
CA SER A 77 6.69 6.73 -1.00
C SER A 77 6.09 8.13 -1.15
N THR A 78 6.75 9.17 -0.63
CA THR A 78 6.30 10.56 -0.77
C THR A 78 6.63 11.12 -2.15
N MET A 79 7.78 10.75 -2.72
CA MET A 79 8.23 11.20 -4.03
C MET A 79 7.38 10.66 -5.18
N GLN A 80 6.92 9.40 -5.12
CA GLN A 80 6.14 8.83 -6.22
C GLN A 80 4.78 9.52 -6.47
N ASN A 81 4.24 10.22 -5.46
CA ASN A 81 2.98 10.99 -5.56
C ASN A 81 3.18 12.43 -6.07
N GLN A 82 4.41 12.86 -6.34
CA GLN A 82 4.66 14.25 -6.71
C GLN A 82 4.35 14.50 -8.19
N HIS A 83 3.54 15.52 -8.45
CA HIS A 83 3.01 15.84 -9.78
C HIS A 83 4.05 16.40 -10.75
N PHE A 84 5.17 16.92 -10.23
CA PHE A 84 6.25 17.46 -11.05
C PHE A 84 7.13 16.38 -11.69
N PHE A 85 7.09 15.12 -11.22
CA PHE A 85 7.79 14.04 -11.90
C PHE A 85 7.05 13.58 -13.16
N SER A 86 7.81 13.30 -14.22
CA SER A 86 7.26 12.64 -15.40
C SER A 86 6.80 11.21 -15.07
N ALA A 87 5.84 10.68 -15.83
CA ALA A 87 5.36 9.30 -15.66
C ALA A 87 6.49 8.25 -15.71
N LYS A 88 7.55 8.51 -16.49
CA LYS A 88 8.75 7.66 -16.54
C LYS A 88 9.51 7.69 -15.21
N GLN A 89 9.76 8.88 -14.67
CA GLN A 89 10.43 9.05 -13.38
C GLN A 89 9.62 8.44 -12.24
N THR A 90 8.30 8.66 -12.20
CA THR A 90 7.40 8.06 -11.21
C THR A 90 7.46 6.54 -11.24
N LYS A 91 7.42 5.93 -12.44
CA LYS A 91 7.56 4.48 -12.59
C LYS A 91 8.90 3.97 -12.04
N THR A 92 9.99 4.67 -12.34
CA THR A 92 11.32 4.32 -11.83
C THR A 92 11.40 4.45 -10.29
N ILE A 93 10.78 5.47 -9.69
CA ILE A 93 10.71 5.62 -8.22
C ILE A 93 9.91 4.46 -7.61
N LEU A 94 8.81 4.05 -8.23
CA LEU A 94 8.01 2.89 -7.79
C LEU A 94 8.80 1.58 -7.88
N GLU A 95 9.60 1.40 -8.92
CA GLU A 95 10.52 0.25 -9.04
C GLU A 95 11.54 0.25 -7.90
N TRP A 96 12.16 1.40 -7.60
CA TRP A 96 13.08 1.54 -6.46
C TRP A 96 12.39 1.28 -5.11
N LEU A 97 11.15 1.73 -4.94
CA LEU A 97 10.37 1.48 -3.72
C LEU A 97 10.07 -0.01 -3.57
N ASN A 98 9.71 -0.70 -4.66
CA ASN A 98 9.47 -2.13 -4.66
C ASN A 98 10.76 -2.93 -4.35
N GLU A 99 11.88 -2.55 -4.97
CA GLU A 99 13.21 -3.09 -4.67
C GLU A 99 13.56 -2.91 -3.19
N ALA A 100 13.36 -1.70 -2.67
CA ALA A 100 13.60 -1.39 -1.27
C ALA A 100 12.78 -2.34 -0.40
N ILE A 101 11.44 -2.32 -0.49
CA ILE A 101 10.54 -3.13 0.36
C ILE A 101 10.91 -4.61 0.37
N LYS A 102 11.32 -5.18 -0.77
CA LYS A 102 11.78 -6.57 -0.87
C LYS A 102 13.11 -6.83 -0.16
N ALA A 103 13.99 -5.83 -0.12
CA ALA A 103 15.28 -5.89 0.54
C ALA A 103 15.24 -5.45 2.02
N ALA A 104 14.06 -5.28 2.62
CA ALA A 104 13.93 -4.74 3.97
C ALA A 104 14.67 -5.58 5.03
N PRO A 105 15.48 -4.95 5.91
CA PRO A 105 16.15 -5.65 6.99
C PRO A 105 15.10 -6.28 7.91
N GLY A 106 15.15 -7.61 8.05
CA GLY A 106 14.20 -8.39 8.84
C GLY A 106 13.02 -8.97 8.07
N ALA A 107 12.82 -8.61 6.79
CA ALA A 107 11.87 -9.29 5.91
C ALA A 107 12.44 -10.64 5.43
N GLY A 108 12.62 -11.57 6.36
CA GLY A 108 12.97 -12.97 6.10
C GLY A 108 14.30 -13.16 5.38
N ALA A 109 15.31 -13.63 6.11
CA ALA A 109 16.49 -14.23 5.52
C ALA A 109 16.09 -15.36 4.55
N SER A 110 15.95 -15.03 3.27
CA SER A 110 16.26 -15.88 2.13
C SER A 110 17.43 -15.20 1.42
N GLN A 111 18.53 -15.11 2.17
CA GLN A 111 19.77 -14.49 1.75
C GLN A 111 20.47 -15.44 0.78
N GLU A 112 20.04 -15.45 -0.48
CA GLU A 112 20.79 -16.06 -1.58
C GLU A 112 20.59 -15.26 -2.86
N SER A 113 21.17 -14.06 -2.94
CA SER A 113 21.53 -13.44 -4.22
C SER A 113 22.32 -12.14 -4.04
N ALA A 114 23.58 -12.29 -3.64
CA ALA A 114 24.60 -11.28 -3.89
C ALA A 114 25.91 -11.95 -4.32
N LYS A 115 25.88 -12.62 -5.48
CA LYS A 115 27.05 -12.73 -6.38
C LYS A 115 26.59 -13.15 -7.77
N GLY A 116 27.03 -12.39 -8.77
CA GLY A 116 26.58 -12.49 -10.15
C GLY A 116 26.82 -13.85 -10.81
N GLY A 117 26.03 -14.11 -11.85
CA GLY A 117 26.24 -15.23 -12.77
C GLY A 117 24.96 -15.83 -13.31
N SER A 118 24.35 -15.17 -14.31
CA SER A 118 23.62 -15.74 -15.46
C SER A 118 23.30 -17.25 -15.48
N LYS A 119 22.50 -17.78 -14.53
CA LYS A 119 21.97 -19.17 -14.53
C LYS A 119 20.54 -19.32 -13.98
N SER A 120 19.70 -18.28 -14.03
CA SER A 120 18.35 -18.30 -13.44
C SER A 120 17.21 -18.81 -14.34
N SER A 121 17.44 -19.26 -15.58
CA SER A 121 16.33 -19.64 -16.46
C SER A 121 15.62 -20.93 -16.05
N ALA A 122 16.33 -21.91 -15.47
CA ALA A 122 15.76 -23.22 -15.17
C ALA A 122 14.93 -23.27 -13.88
N SER A 123 15.29 -22.49 -12.85
CA SER A 123 14.52 -22.42 -11.60
C SER A 123 13.24 -21.62 -11.79
N THR A 124 13.35 -20.46 -12.44
CA THR A 124 12.22 -19.57 -12.72
C THR A 124 11.17 -20.26 -13.60
N ALA A 125 11.58 -21.13 -14.53
CA ALA A 125 10.66 -21.92 -15.36
C ALA A 125 9.88 -22.98 -14.55
N LYS A 126 10.49 -23.59 -13.53
CA LYS A 126 9.81 -24.54 -12.64
C LYS A 126 8.80 -23.84 -11.75
N ASP A 127 9.16 -22.66 -11.23
CA ASP A 127 8.25 -21.87 -10.39
C ASP A 127 7.05 -21.36 -11.20
N LEU A 128 7.26 -20.92 -12.45
CA LEU A 128 6.17 -20.57 -13.36
C LEU A 128 5.24 -21.77 -13.65
N ALA A 129 5.80 -22.93 -13.99
CA ALA A 129 5.01 -24.12 -14.26
C ALA A 129 4.18 -24.57 -13.04
N ARG A 130 4.73 -24.43 -11.83
CA ARG A 130 4.01 -24.70 -10.58
C ARG A 130 2.87 -23.70 -10.36
N LEU A 131 3.14 -22.40 -10.54
CA LEU A 131 2.13 -21.35 -10.36
C LEU A 131 0.99 -21.46 -11.38
N GLU A 132 1.29 -21.85 -12.62
CA GLU A 132 0.27 -22.10 -13.65
C GLU A 132 -0.60 -23.32 -13.31
N ALA A 133 0.00 -24.40 -12.81
CA ALA A 133 -0.75 -25.58 -12.36
C ALA A 133 -1.65 -25.28 -11.15
N ASP A 134 -1.15 -24.51 -10.18
CA ASP A 134 -1.93 -24.09 -9.01
C ASP A 134 -3.09 -23.16 -9.40
N ASN A 135 -2.88 -22.22 -10.33
CA ASN A 135 -3.96 -21.38 -10.88
C ASN A 135 -5.03 -22.22 -11.59
N ALA A 136 -4.63 -23.19 -12.41
CA ALA A 136 -5.57 -24.08 -13.10
C ALA A 136 -6.41 -24.91 -12.11
N LYS A 137 -5.81 -25.33 -10.98
CA LYS A 137 -6.52 -26.06 -9.92
C LYS A 137 -7.52 -25.15 -9.20
N MET A 138 -7.13 -23.93 -8.85
CA MET A 138 -8.02 -22.97 -8.18
C MET A 138 -9.21 -22.58 -9.06
N LEU A 139 -9.01 -22.42 -10.37
CA LEU A 139 -10.11 -22.12 -11.30
C LEU A 139 -11.15 -23.24 -11.36
N LYS A 140 -10.72 -24.51 -11.34
CA LYS A 140 -11.64 -25.66 -11.28
C LYS A 140 -12.43 -25.71 -9.98
N GLU A 141 -11.78 -25.41 -8.86
CA GLU A 141 -12.45 -25.37 -7.55
C GLU A 141 -13.49 -24.24 -7.50
N ILE A 142 -13.17 -23.06 -8.04
CA ILE A 142 -14.12 -21.95 -8.18
C ILE A 142 -15.32 -22.34 -9.04
N GLU A 143 -15.11 -23.05 -10.14
CA GLU A 143 -16.18 -23.53 -11.01
C GLU A 143 -17.11 -24.51 -10.28
N GLN A 144 -16.56 -25.49 -9.57
CA GLN A 144 -17.32 -26.44 -8.75
C GLN A 144 -18.14 -25.73 -7.65
N LEU A 145 -17.53 -24.76 -6.97
CA LEU A 145 -18.22 -23.99 -5.93
C LEU A 145 -19.35 -23.13 -6.52
N ARG A 146 -19.20 -22.62 -7.74
CA ARG A 146 -20.27 -21.89 -8.43
C ARG A 146 -21.43 -22.80 -8.82
N GLU A 147 -21.16 -24.01 -9.30
CA GLU A 147 -22.21 -25.00 -9.59
C GLU A 147 -22.99 -25.38 -8.33
N LEU A 148 -22.28 -25.69 -7.24
CA LEU A 148 -22.90 -26.00 -5.95
C LEU A 148 -23.73 -24.82 -5.43
N SER A 149 -23.21 -23.59 -5.53
CA SER A 149 -23.93 -22.39 -5.12
C SER A 149 -25.22 -22.20 -5.94
N SER A 150 -25.19 -22.44 -7.25
CA SER A 150 -26.35 -22.37 -8.14
C SER A 150 -27.42 -23.43 -7.80
N ALA A 151 -26.99 -24.66 -7.50
CA ALA A 151 -27.90 -25.73 -7.08
C ALA A 151 -28.60 -25.39 -5.75
N ILE A 152 -27.85 -24.85 -4.78
CA ILE A 152 -28.40 -24.40 -3.49
C ILE A 152 -29.42 -23.27 -3.71
N GLN A 153 -29.12 -22.28 -4.56
CA GLN A 153 -30.05 -21.21 -4.88
C GLN A 153 -31.33 -21.73 -5.54
N THR A 154 -31.23 -22.74 -6.41
CA THR A 154 -32.39 -23.37 -7.05
C THR A 154 -33.30 -24.06 -6.03
N ILE A 155 -32.72 -24.76 -5.05
CA ILE A 155 -33.47 -25.40 -3.96
C ILE A 155 -34.15 -24.33 -3.07
N GLN A 156 -33.43 -23.25 -2.74
CA GLN A 156 -34.00 -22.14 -1.96
C GLN A 156 -35.13 -21.40 -2.70
N ALA A 157 -35.04 -21.30 -4.02
CA ALA A 157 -36.06 -20.68 -4.86
C ALA A 157 -37.28 -21.58 -5.12
N PHE A 158 -37.17 -22.89 -4.86
CA PHE A 158 -38.25 -23.83 -5.05
C PHE A 158 -39.39 -23.58 -4.05
N LYS A 159 -40.43 -22.87 -4.50
CA LYS A 159 -41.69 -22.74 -3.77
C LYS A 159 -42.57 -23.94 -4.10
N MET A 160 -42.89 -24.74 -3.07
CA MET A 160 -43.83 -25.86 -3.19
C MET A 160 -45.15 -25.38 -3.82
N PRO A 161 -45.66 -26.05 -4.88
CA PRO A 161 -46.95 -25.71 -5.46
C PRO A 161 -48.05 -25.81 -4.40
N LYS A 162 -48.87 -24.76 -4.28
CA LYS A 162 -50.09 -24.75 -3.44
C LYS A 162 -51.02 -25.86 -3.94
N GLY A 163 -50.95 -27.05 -3.33
CA GLY A 163 -51.74 -28.21 -3.73
C GLY A 163 -51.22 -29.55 -3.22
N PHE A 164 -49.94 -29.65 -2.80
CA PHE A 164 -49.37 -30.90 -2.28
C PHE A 164 -49.50 -31.09 -0.75
N GLY A 165 -50.39 -30.32 -0.10
CA GLY A 165 -50.68 -30.41 1.34
C GLY A 165 -52.07 -31.00 1.59
N GLY A 166 -52.21 -32.31 1.46
CA GLY A 166 -53.40 -33.06 1.84
C GLY A 166 -53.31 -33.56 3.29
N GLY A 167 -54.07 -32.93 4.19
CA GLY A 167 -54.80 -33.60 5.28
C GLY A 167 -54.05 -33.98 6.57
N GLY A 168 -54.22 -33.17 7.61
CA GLY A 168 -53.93 -33.54 9.00
C GLY A 168 -54.23 -32.40 9.97
N GLY A 169 -55.52 -32.24 10.32
CA GLY A 169 -56.03 -31.14 11.13
C GLY A 169 -55.67 -31.20 12.62
N GLY A 170 -55.79 -30.04 13.28
CA GLY A 170 -55.72 -29.89 14.72
C GLY A 170 -55.80 -28.42 15.12
N GLY A 171 -57.01 -27.96 15.42
CA GLY A 171 -57.34 -26.56 15.68
C GLY A 171 -56.74 -25.99 16.97
N GLY A 172 -56.53 -24.67 16.96
CA GLY A 172 -56.23 -23.84 18.12
C GLY A 172 -56.59 -22.40 17.79
N LYS A 173 -57.60 -21.88 18.49
CA LYS A 173 -58.34 -20.64 18.23
C LYS A 173 -57.85 -19.51 19.14
N GLY A 174 -57.69 -18.31 18.58
CA GLY A 174 -57.60 -17.02 19.28
C GLY A 174 -56.19 -16.64 19.70
N GLY A 175 -55.73 -15.40 19.59
CA GLY A 175 -56.38 -14.15 19.22
C GLY A 175 -55.45 -13.01 19.62
N ASP A 176 -55.24 -12.08 18.69
CA ASP A 176 -54.88 -10.67 18.86
C ASP A 176 -53.70 -10.21 19.74
N SER A 177 -52.73 -9.58 19.07
CA SER A 177 -52.46 -8.12 19.11
C SER A 177 -51.01 -7.68 19.34
N HIS A 178 -50.70 -6.53 18.72
CA HIS A 178 -49.49 -5.68 18.73
C HIS A 178 -48.33 -6.13 17.81
N ALA A 179 -48.19 -5.62 16.58
CA ALA A 179 -48.05 -4.25 16.06
C ALA A 179 -46.65 -3.62 16.28
N ALA A 180 -46.01 -3.34 15.12
CA ALA A 180 -44.97 -2.34 14.84
C ALA A 180 -43.59 -2.51 15.52
N ALA A 181 -42.44 -2.25 14.91
CA ALA A 181 -42.03 -1.93 13.54
C ALA A 181 -40.50 -2.06 13.56
N THR A 182 -39.88 -2.67 12.54
CA THR A 182 -38.43 -2.55 12.35
C THR A 182 -38.16 -2.20 10.90
N GLU A 183 -38.12 -0.89 10.66
CA GLU A 183 -37.71 -0.27 9.41
C GLU A 183 -36.19 -0.44 9.19
N GLY A 184 -35.85 -0.78 7.95
CA GLY A 184 -34.80 -0.10 7.16
C GLY A 184 -33.41 0.05 7.78
N GLY A 185 -32.58 -0.97 7.64
CA GLY A 185 -31.12 -0.85 7.77
C GLY A 185 -30.44 -0.55 6.43
N GLU A 186 -30.55 0.70 5.97
CA GLU A 186 -29.74 1.28 4.89
C GLU A 186 -28.35 1.62 5.45
N GLN A 187 -27.30 0.88 5.06
CA GLN A 187 -25.92 1.20 5.42
C GLN A 187 -25.18 1.82 4.23
N THR A 188 -25.32 3.14 4.09
CA THR A 188 -24.41 3.98 3.32
C THR A 188 -23.41 4.68 4.24
N SER A 189 -22.11 4.50 3.96
CA SER A 189 -20.99 5.46 4.05
C SER A 189 -20.80 6.37 5.29
N LYS A 190 -19.57 6.37 5.84
CA LYS A 190 -18.74 7.56 6.20
C LYS A 190 -17.52 7.10 7.04
N SER A 191 -16.32 7.09 6.48
CA SER A 191 -15.37 8.22 6.50
C SER A 191 -15.16 8.81 7.91
N LYS A 192 -14.17 8.28 8.64
CA LYS A 192 -13.70 8.87 9.90
C LYS A 192 -12.46 9.71 9.63
N ARG A 193 -12.71 10.99 9.35
CA ARG A 193 -11.69 12.05 9.31
C ARG A 193 -11.24 12.43 10.73
N ARG A 194 -9.95 12.76 10.79
CA ARG A 194 -9.16 13.29 11.92
C ARG A 194 -9.70 14.64 12.42
N ARG A 195 -9.65 14.86 13.73
CA ARG A 195 -9.48 16.14 14.44
C ARG A 195 -8.63 15.77 15.68
N GLY A 196 -7.42 16.25 15.91
CA GLY A 196 -6.85 17.53 15.54
C GLY A 196 -7.36 18.61 16.49
N ARG A 197 -6.82 18.66 17.71
CA ARG A 197 -6.94 19.84 18.59
C ARG A 197 -5.66 19.98 19.39
N GLY A 198 -4.73 20.77 18.85
CA GLY A 198 -3.64 21.34 19.61
C GLY A 198 -4.04 22.66 20.27
N GLY A 199 -3.20 23.06 21.23
CA GLY A 199 -2.66 24.41 21.29
C GLY A 199 -3.37 25.44 22.18
N GLY A 200 -2.66 25.88 23.23
CA GLY A 200 -2.90 27.11 23.98
C GLY A 200 -2.41 26.97 25.43
N GLY A 201 -1.12 27.17 25.71
CA GLY A 201 -0.55 28.42 26.26
C GLY A 201 -0.15 28.16 27.73
N GLY A 202 0.89 28.70 28.35
CA GLY A 202 1.90 29.69 28.08
C GLY A 202 2.49 30.12 29.45
N GLY A 203 3.79 30.46 29.52
CA GLY A 203 4.35 31.34 30.55
C GLY A 203 5.26 30.75 31.63
N GLY A 204 6.42 31.38 31.84
CA GLY A 204 7.28 31.30 33.03
C GLY A 204 8.76 30.99 32.70
N SER A 205 9.58 31.96 32.29
CA SER A 205 10.40 32.86 33.14
C SER A 205 11.52 32.13 33.92
N GLY A 206 12.77 32.41 33.56
CA GLY A 206 13.96 32.08 34.34
C GLY A 206 15.17 32.79 33.75
N ALA A 207 15.62 33.82 34.46
CA ALA A 207 16.82 34.60 34.21
C ALA A 207 18.10 33.83 34.60
#